data_AF-A0A2V8LHH1-F1
#
_entry.id   AF-A0A2V8LHH1-F1
#
_cell.length_a   1.000
_cell.length_b   1.000
_cell.length_c   1.000
_cell.angle_alpha   90.00
_cell.angle_beta   90.00
_cell.angle_gamma   90.00
#
_symmetry.space_group_name_H-M   'P 1'
#
loop_
_entity.id
_entity.type
_entity.pdbx_description
1 polymer ?
#
loop_
_entity_poly.entity_id
_entity_poly.type
_entity_poly.pdbx_seq_one_letter_code
_entity_poly.pdbx_strand_id
1 'polypeptide(L)'
;MVVKSTKKKAGSSRQSDSCKNEIDMMLKRSQTKVIFPIITLGLLVEFLDNGQSVFSDLEIRRAYEKAVRFMKTYLQHDLHIGGKYYDAYPSRNMPKYGVLKVLGNAKFKLLTNYTKNARELVDWIPERIRSHIGTRLGIIPQLGANAFRAELATDPEQFTGLVKEHIDKNPTNFEIFSFALIKVHLEKFACKVYRDTRTSAFDKGVDITTNFGVVYQIKKLKIYSKNAADSVYAELKVNFDSERLHDGNVIIVIDDISKEFKNYLIDMKVQSISKGDILKLAEQFDDGEDRQKVLRIVYDEFRREYLSVI
;
A
#
# COMPACT_ATOMS: atom_id res chain seq x y z
N MET A 1 6.48 -29.79 59.98
CA MET A 1 6.53 -30.28 58.58
C MET A 1 5.54 -29.47 57.76
N VAL A 2 6.00 -28.51 56.95
CA VAL A 2 5.14 -27.77 56.01
C VAL A 2 5.66 -28.07 54.61
N VAL A 3 4.86 -28.80 53.84
CA VAL A 3 5.16 -29.20 52.46
C VAL A 3 5.00 -27.98 51.56
N LYS A 4 6.10 -27.55 50.91
CA LYS A 4 6.10 -26.50 49.90
C LYS A 4 5.49 -27.05 48.60
N SER A 5 4.33 -26.51 48.20
CA SER A 5 3.79 -26.71 46.85
C SER A 5 4.59 -25.86 45.85
N THR A 6 5.17 -26.50 44.84
CA THR A 6 5.88 -25.88 43.73
C THR A 6 4.89 -25.35 42.68
N LYS A 7 4.75 -24.02 42.58
CA LYS A 7 4.10 -23.37 41.43
C LYS A 7 4.99 -23.52 40.18
N LYS A 8 4.48 -24.26 39.19
CA LYS A 8 5.06 -24.38 37.83
C LYS A 8 4.82 -23.06 37.06
N LYS A 9 5.86 -22.61 36.34
CA LYS A 9 6.05 -21.28 35.73
C LYS A 9 5.06 -20.93 34.60
N ALA A 10 4.42 -19.76 34.73
CA ALA A 10 3.76 -18.98 33.68
C ALA A 10 4.75 -18.10 32.88
N GLY A 11 5.82 -18.70 32.34
CA GLY A 11 6.94 -17.98 31.71
C GLY A 11 7.00 -18.00 30.18
N SER A 12 6.13 -18.77 29.52
CA SER A 12 6.18 -19.00 28.06
C SER A 12 5.32 -18.02 27.25
N SER A 13 4.17 -17.58 27.76
CA SER A 13 3.26 -16.67 27.02
C SER A 13 3.89 -15.29 26.76
N ARG A 14 4.50 -14.68 27.78
CA ARG A 14 5.07 -13.31 27.68
C ARG A 14 6.20 -13.15 26.64
N GLN A 15 6.91 -14.23 26.28
CA GLN A 15 8.02 -14.15 25.32
C GLN A 15 7.54 -14.29 23.88
N SER A 16 6.57 -15.17 23.61
CA SER A 16 5.91 -15.27 22.29
C SER A 16 5.18 -13.97 21.95
N ASP A 17 4.50 -13.38 22.94
CA ASP A 17 3.84 -12.07 22.81
C ASP A 17 4.82 -10.98 22.38
N SER A 18 6.07 -11.01 22.86
CA SER A 18 7.09 -10.03 22.49
C SER A 18 7.53 -10.15 21.02
N CYS A 19 7.68 -11.37 20.47
CA CYS A 19 8.07 -11.55 19.07
C CYS A 19 6.94 -11.17 18.10
N LYS A 20 5.70 -11.55 18.43
CA LYS A 20 4.53 -11.17 17.63
C LYS A 20 4.34 -9.65 17.58
N ASN A 21 4.55 -8.96 18.70
CA ASN A 21 4.50 -7.50 18.75
C ASN A 21 5.54 -6.83 17.84
N GLU A 22 6.78 -7.34 17.79
CA GLU A 22 7.80 -6.81 16.88
C GLU A 22 7.42 -7.03 15.41
N ILE A 23 6.87 -8.19 15.06
CA ILE A 23 6.37 -8.48 13.70
C ILE A 23 5.19 -7.55 13.35
N ASP A 24 4.28 -7.30 14.28
CA ASP A 24 3.21 -6.32 14.09
C ASP A 24 3.75 -4.90 13.85
N MET A 25 4.82 -4.52 14.54
CA MET A 25 5.50 -3.25 14.30
C MET A 25 6.16 -3.19 12.92
N MET A 26 6.75 -4.29 12.45
CA MET A 26 7.27 -4.36 11.07
C MET A 26 6.15 -4.18 10.03
N LEU A 27 4.99 -4.81 10.24
CA LEU A 27 3.83 -4.70 9.36
C LEU A 27 3.25 -3.28 9.37
N LYS A 28 3.06 -2.67 10.55
CA LYS A 28 2.57 -1.28 10.68
C LYS A 28 3.49 -0.28 9.97
N ARG A 29 4.81 -0.47 10.03
CA ARG A 29 5.81 0.41 9.40
C ARG A 29 6.00 0.12 7.91
N SER A 30 5.48 -0.99 7.39
CA SER A 30 5.53 -1.26 5.95
C SER A 30 4.59 -0.31 5.21
N GLN A 31 5.12 0.34 4.17
CA GLN A 31 4.31 1.18 3.28
C GLN A 31 3.87 0.39 2.05
N THR A 32 4.80 -0.30 1.38
CA THR A 32 4.55 -0.91 0.07
C THR A 32 4.84 -2.41 -0.04
N LYS A 33 5.61 -3.01 0.88
CA LYS A 33 5.98 -4.45 0.86
C LYS A 33 6.28 -4.97 2.28
N VAL A 34 5.82 -6.17 2.63
CA VAL A 34 6.05 -6.78 3.94
C VAL A 34 7.40 -7.53 4.04
N ILE A 35 8.50 -6.85 3.67
CA ILE A 35 9.84 -7.46 3.54
C ILE A 35 10.34 -8.08 4.85
N PHE A 36 10.36 -7.34 5.96
CA PHE A 36 10.98 -7.81 7.21
C PHE A 36 10.23 -8.99 7.87
N PRO A 37 8.88 -9.02 7.89
CA PRO A 37 8.14 -10.22 8.29
C PRO A 37 8.47 -11.44 7.44
N ILE A 38 8.64 -11.28 6.13
CA ILE A 38 8.99 -12.39 5.22
C ILE A 38 10.43 -12.86 5.45
N ILE A 39 11.39 -11.94 5.66
CA ILE A 39 12.76 -12.34 6.06
C ILE A 39 12.70 -13.14 7.35
N THR A 40 11.94 -12.66 8.35
CA THR A 40 11.78 -13.36 9.63
C THR A 40 11.20 -14.76 9.44
N LEU A 41 10.16 -14.91 8.61
CA LEU A 41 9.58 -16.21 8.25
C LEU A 41 10.63 -17.14 7.63
N GLY A 42 11.36 -16.68 6.62
CA GLY A 42 12.37 -17.49 5.93
C GLY A 42 13.47 -17.99 6.87
N LEU A 43 13.95 -17.14 7.77
CA LEU A 43 14.98 -17.52 8.74
C LEU A 43 14.48 -18.54 9.77
N LEU A 44 13.23 -18.41 10.20
CA LEU A 44 12.63 -19.35 11.14
C LEU A 44 12.38 -20.72 10.50
N VAL A 45 11.96 -20.74 9.23
CA VAL A 45 11.82 -21.98 8.45
C VAL A 45 13.17 -22.66 8.32
N GLU A 46 14.22 -21.96 7.88
CA GLU A 46 15.57 -22.55 7.79
C GLU A 46 16.01 -23.09 9.17
N PHE A 47 15.84 -22.32 10.25
CA PHE A 47 16.15 -22.79 11.61
C PHE A 47 15.40 -24.08 11.99
N LEU A 48 14.11 -24.21 11.67
CA LEU A 48 13.33 -25.41 11.97
C LEU A 48 13.77 -26.62 11.13
N ASP A 49 14.12 -26.40 9.86
CA ASP A 49 14.45 -27.46 8.92
C ASP A 49 15.85 -28.03 9.16
N ASN A 50 16.82 -27.20 9.52
CA ASN A 50 18.24 -27.59 9.57
C ASN A 50 18.98 -27.16 10.86
N GLY A 51 18.30 -26.49 11.80
CA GLY A 51 18.92 -26.00 13.04
C GLY A 51 19.84 -24.79 12.86
N GLN A 52 19.91 -24.19 11.66
CA GLN A 52 20.77 -23.05 11.36
C GLN A 52 20.33 -21.83 12.17
N SER A 53 21.24 -21.34 13.00
CA SER A 53 21.03 -20.15 13.83
C SER A 53 21.98 -19.00 13.51
N VAL A 54 22.94 -19.21 12.60
CA VAL A 54 23.90 -18.22 12.11
C VAL A 54 23.87 -18.22 10.60
N PHE A 55 23.71 -17.05 10.00
CA PHE A 55 23.53 -16.84 8.57
C PHE A 55 24.52 -15.80 8.06
N SER A 56 24.98 -15.98 6.82
CA SER A 56 25.60 -14.96 5.98
C SER A 56 24.52 -14.14 5.25
N ASP A 57 24.89 -12.98 4.70
CA ASP A 57 23.96 -12.15 3.91
C ASP A 57 23.32 -12.92 2.73
N LEU A 58 24.12 -13.74 2.03
CA LEU A 58 23.64 -14.55 0.91
C LEU A 58 22.61 -15.59 1.35
N GLU A 59 22.79 -16.22 2.51
CA GLU A 59 21.84 -17.19 3.06
C GLU A 59 20.53 -16.50 3.47
N ILE A 60 20.61 -15.31 4.09
CA ILE A 60 19.42 -14.52 4.44
C ILE A 60 18.65 -14.14 3.18
N ARG A 61 19.34 -13.70 2.13
CA ARG A 61 18.72 -13.40 0.82
C ARG A 61 17.99 -14.62 0.26
N ARG A 62 18.63 -15.80 0.27
CA ARG A 62 18.00 -17.05 -0.23
C ARG A 62 16.78 -17.43 0.60
N ALA A 63 16.87 -17.35 1.92
CA ALA A 63 15.75 -17.63 2.82
C ALA A 63 14.57 -16.69 2.56
N TYR A 64 14.85 -15.39 2.35
CA TYR A 64 13.87 -14.40 1.97
C TYR A 64 13.20 -14.70 0.62
N GLU A 65 13.98 -14.97 -0.44
CA GLU A 65 13.45 -15.28 -1.77
C GLU A 65 12.56 -16.54 -1.75
N LYS A 66 12.96 -17.58 -1.01
CA LYS A 66 12.13 -18.78 -0.78
C LYS A 66 10.82 -18.43 -0.07
N ALA A 67 10.88 -17.63 0.99
CA ALA A 67 9.70 -17.22 1.74
C ALA A 67 8.76 -16.33 0.92
N VAL A 68 9.28 -15.46 0.03
CA VAL A 68 8.45 -14.71 -0.92
C VAL A 68 7.67 -15.65 -1.84
N ARG A 69 8.35 -16.66 -2.44
CA ARG A 69 7.69 -17.65 -3.32
C ARG A 69 6.61 -18.43 -2.57
N PHE A 70 6.92 -18.87 -1.36
CA PHE A 70 5.94 -19.52 -0.48
C PHE A 70 4.71 -18.61 -0.24
N MET A 71 4.93 -17.35 0.12
CA MET A 71 3.84 -16.41 0.40
C MET A 71 3.00 -16.09 -0.84
N LYS A 72 3.60 -16.01 -2.04
CA LYS A 72 2.86 -15.84 -3.30
C LYS A 72 1.89 -16.99 -3.53
N THR A 73 2.34 -18.23 -3.32
CA THR A 73 1.50 -19.42 -3.40
C THR A 73 0.44 -19.44 -2.29
N TYR A 74 0.81 -19.11 -1.05
CA TYR A 74 -0.11 -19.10 0.10
C TYR A 74 -1.24 -18.06 -0.04
N LEU A 75 -0.94 -16.91 -0.64
CA LEU A 75 -1.88 -15.79 -0.82
C LEU A 75 -2.61 -15.81 -2.17
N GLN A 76 -2.15 -16.62 -3.13
CA GLN A 76 -2.67 -16.69 -4.50
C GLN A 76 -2.60 -15.36 -5.27
N HIS A 77 -1.64 -14.50 -4.91
CA HIS A 77 -1.33 -13.25 -5.62
C HIS A 77 0.10 -12.79 -5.29
N ASP A 78 0.59 -11.75 -5.98
CA ASP A 78 1.94 -11.21 -5.80
C ASP A 78 2.01 -9.76 -5.29
N LEU A 79 0.86 -9.16 -4.95
CA LEU A 79 0.78 -7.79 -4.43
C LEU A 79 1.16 -7.65 -2.94
N HIS A 80 1.93 -6.62 -2.62
CA HIS A 80 2.35 -6.19 -1.26
C HIS A 80 3.25 -7.20 -0.49
N ILE A 81 3.78 -8.22 -1.18
CA ILE A 81 4.60 -9.29 -0.57
C ILE A 81 6.07 -8.86 -0.45
N GLY A 82 6.91 -9.18 -1.45
CA GLY A 82 8.36 -8.95 -1.41
C GLY A 82 8.83 -7.81 -2.30
N GLY A 83 9.83 -7.05 -1.87
CA GLY A 83 10.57 -6.08 -2.69
C GLY A 83 12.02 -6.50 -2.92
N LYS A 84 12.80 -5.64 -3.59
CA LYS A 84 14.24 -5.85 -3.79
C LYS A 84 14.94 -6.07 -2.44
N TYR A 85 15.82 -7.08 -2.38
CA TYR A 85 16.66 -7.33 -1.22
C TYR A 85 17.83 -6.34 -1.16
N TYR A 86 18.19 -5.89 0.04
CA TYR A 86 19.36 -5.06 0.30
C TYR A 86 20.16 -5.62 1.48
N ASP A 87 21.48 -5.62 1.37
CA ASP A 87 22.45 -6.03 2.40
C ASP A 87 22.36 -5.20 3.70
N ALA A 88 21.81 -4.00 3.62
CA ALA A 88 21.47 -3.17 4.77
C ALA A 88 20.38 -3.79 5.66
N TYR A 89 19.52 -4.67 5.13
CA TYR A 89 18.41 -5.25 5.89
C TYR A 89 18.88 -6.07 7.10
N PRO A 90 19.73 -7.12 6.94
CA PRO A 90 20.18 -7.90 8.08
C PRO A 90 21.10 -7.14 9.05
N SER A 91 21.83 -6.13 8.55
CA SER A 91 22.79 -5.37 9.35
C SER A 91 22.17 -4.19 10.12
N ARG A 92 21.13 -3.53 9.58
CA ARG A 92 20.55 -2.32 10.17
C ARG A 92 19.10 -2.45 10.60
N ASN A 93 18.28 -3.21 9.87
CA ASN A 93 16.83 -3.25 10.09
C ASN A 93 16.41 -4.41 10.99
N MET A 94 16.82 -5.64 10.67
CA MET A 94 16.47 -6.83 11.45
C MET A 94 16.91 -6.75 12.92
N PRO A 95 18.07 -6.14 13.27
CA PRO A 95 18.46 -5.96 14.67
C PRO A 95 17.55 -5.00 15.45
N LYS A 96 16.94 -4.01 14.80
CA LYS A 96 16.00 -3.06 15.47
C LYS A 96 14.75 -3.75 15.99
N TYR A 97 14.38 -4.89 15.41
CA TYR A 97 13.24 -5.71 15.82
C TYR A 97 13.67 -6.94 16.64
N GLY A 98 14.95 -6.99 17.04
CA GLY A 98 15.49 -8.11 17.81
C GLY A 98 15.46 -9.46 17.08
N VAL A 99 15.37 -9.49 15.75
CA VAL A 99 15.38 -10.77 15.00
C VAL A 99 16.81 -11.30 14.89
N LEU A 100 17.73 -10.41 14.49
CA LEU A 100 19.14 -10.75 14.25
C LEU A 100 20.07 -9.98 15.17
N LYS A 101 21.17 -10.61 15.58
CA LYS A 101 22.36 -9.96 16.15
C LYS A 101 23.52 -10.03 15.18
N VAL A 102 24.17 -8.91 14.93
CA VAL A 102 25.38 -8.84 14.11
C VAL A 102 26.56 -9.45 14.87
N LEU A 103 27.26 -10.41 14.27
CA LEU A 103 28.43 -11.07 14.85
C LEU A 103 29.77 -10.54 14.30
N GLY A 104 29.74 -9.74 13.23
CA GLY A 104 30.93 -9.35 12.46
C GLY A 104 31.14 -10.25 11.24
N ASN A 105 32.03 -9.84 10.33
CA ASN A 105 32.36 -10.57 9.09
C ASN A 105 31.13 -10.99 8.25
N ALA A 106 30.14 -10.10 8.15
CA ALA A 106 28.86 -10.35 7.45
C ALA A 106 28.10 -11.60 7.94
N LYS A 107 28.27 -11.97 9.22
CA LYS A 107 27.50 -13.05 9.87
C LYS A 107 26.49 -12.48 10.86
N PHE A 108 25.32 -13.11 10.89
CA PHE A 108 24.17 -12.69 11.67
C PHE A 108 23.59 -13.87 12.43
N LYS A 109 23.30 -13.70 13.72
CA LYS A 109 22.72 -14.73 14.57
C LYS A 109 21.24 -14.49 14.78
N LEU A 110 20.40 -15.48 14.50
CA LEU A 110 18.98 -15.48 14.86
C LEU A 110 18.85 -15.53 16.39
N LEU A 111 18.12 -14.57 16.96
CA LEU A 111 18.03 -14.45 18.42
C LEU A 111 17.17 -15.53 19.06
N THR A 112 17.53 -15.89 20.29
CA THR A 112 16.96 -17.03 21.02
C THR A 112 15.47 -16.89 21.31
N ASN A 113 14.96 -15.67 21.45
CA ASN A 113 13.52 -15.41 21.59
C ASN A 113 12.74 -15.86 20.34
N TYR A 114 13.30 -15.69 19.14
CA TYR A 114 12.68 -16.16 17.91
C TYR A 114 12.85 -17.68 17.75
N THR A 115 14.02 -18.24 18.01
CA THR A 115 14.23 -19.70 17.88
C THR A 115 13.37 -20.51 18.86
N LYS A 116 13.18 -20.04 20.11
CA LYS A 116 12.31 -20.69 21.09
C LYS A 116 10.85 -20.72 20.70
N ASN A 117 10.39 -19.75 19.92
CA ASN A 117 9.00 -19.64 19.47
C ASN A 117 8.86 -19.96 17.96
N ALA A 118 9.88 -20.56 17.33
CA ALA A 118 9.97 -20.65 15.88
C ALA A 118 8.77 -21.36 15.25
N ARG A 119 8.34 -22.49 15.84
CA ARG A 119 7.19 -23.26 15.32
C ARG A 119 5.89 -22.45 15.35
N GLU A 120 5.59 -21.84 16.49
CA GLU A 120 4.40 -20.98 16.63
C GLU A 120 4.44 -19.79 15.66
N LEU A 121 5.60 -19.16 15.50
CA LEU A 121 5.77 -18.01 14.63
C LEU A 121 5.69 -18.37 13.14
N VAL A 122 6.23 -19.52 12.72
CA VAL A 122 6.13 -19.99 11.34
C VAL A 122 4.68 -20.27 10.95
N ASP A 123 3.87 -20.79 11.87
CA ASP A 123 2.43 -21.01 11.63
C ASP A 123 1.66 -19.68 11.63
N TRP A 124 2.03 -18.74 12.51
CA TRP A 124 1.29 -17.49 12.72
C TRP A 124 1.61 -16.38 11.70
N ILE A 125 2.88 -16.22 11.30
CA ILE A 125 3.31 -15.12 10.42
C ILE A 125 2.56 -15.09 9.08
N PRO A 126 2.39 -16.21 8.34
CA PRO A 126 1.68 -16.21 7.06
C PRO A 126 0.26 -15.69 7.17
N GLU A 127 -0.49 -16.16 8.19
CA GLU A 127 -1.85 -15.69 8.42
C GLU A 127 -1.90 -14.24 8.86
N ARG A 128 -0.93 -13.82 9.68
CA ARG A 128 -0.83 -12.41 10.07
C ARG A 128 -0.55 -11.49 8.88
N ILE A 129 0.32 -11.90 7.96
CA ILE A 129 0.58 -11.18 6.70
C ILE A 129 -0.68 -11.15 5.83
N ARG A 130 -1.39 -12.27 5.68
CA ARG A 130 -2.67 -12.34 4.93
C ARG A 130 -3.66 -11.33 5.49
N SER A 131 -3.89 -11.34 6.80
CA SER A 131 -4.76 -10.38 7.48
C SER A 131 -4.32 -8.94 7.22
N HIS A 132 -3.03 -8.64 7.36
CA HIS A 132 -2.50 -7.29 7.11
C HIS A 132 -2.73 -6.83 5.66
N ILE A 133 -2.39 -7.66 4.68
CA ILE A 133 -2.61 -7.36 3.25
C ILE A 133 -4.11 -7.19 2.98
N GLY A 134 -4.95 -8.09 3.51
CA GLY A 134 -6.41 -8.02 3.36
C GLY A 134 -7.00 -6.72 3.90
N THR A 135 -6.53 -6.22 5.05
CA THR A 135 -7.00 -4.93 5.59
C THR A 135 -6.61 -3.73 4.72
N ARG A 136 -5.48 -3.79 4.01
CA ARG A 136 -5.00 -2.69 3.18
C ARG A 136 -5.55 -2.72 1.77
N LEU A 137 -5.47 -3.89 1.14
CA LEU A 137 -5.83 -4.07 -0.27
C LEU A 137 -7.26 -4.57 -0.45
N GLY A 138 -7.89 -5.20 0.53
CA GLY A 138 -9.21 -5.81 0.36
C GLY A 138 -9.25 -6.76 -0.85
N ILE A 139 -10.24 -6.58 -1.72
CA ILE A 139 -10.43 -7.40 -2.92
C ILE A 139 -9.49 -7.07 -4.09
N ILE A 140 -8.64 -6.04 -3.97
CA ILE A 140 -7.81 -5.56 -5.09
C ILE A 140 -7.02 -6.68 -5.79
N PRO A 141 -6.40 -7.66 -5.10
CA PRO A 141 -5.71 -8.75 -5.78
C PRO A 141 -6.62 -9.59 -6.70
N GLN A 142 -7.88 -9.76 -6.33
CA GLN A 142 -8.88 -10.52 -7.11
C GLN A 142 -9.26 -9.78 -8.40
N LEU A 143 -9.17 -8.44 -8.40
CA LEU A 143 -9.36 -7.63 -9.61
C LEU A 143 -8.33 -7.94 -10.70
N GLY A 144 -7.30 -8.75 -10.47
CA GLY A 144 -6.43 -9.24 -11.54
C GLY A 144 -7.13 -10.20 -12.52
N ALA A 145 -8.15 -10.92 -12.06
CA ALA A 145 -8.91 -11.86 -12.88
C ALA A 145 -9.99 -11.15 -13.72
N ASN A 146 -9.99 -11.40 -15.04
CA ASN A 146 -10.98 -10.79 -15.94
C ASN A 146 -12.42 -11.15 -15.57
N ALA A 147 -12.68 -12.43 -15.29
CA ALA A 147 -14.00 -12.93 -14.92
C ALA A 147 -14.54 -12.25 -13.66
N PHE A 148 -13.72 -12.10 -12.62
CA PHE A 148 -14.11 -11.43 -11.38
C PHE A 148 -14.44 -9.94 -11.61
N ARG A 149 -13.65 -9.25 -12.45
CA ARG A 149 -13.99 -7.87 -12.82
C ARG A 149 -15.29 -7.78 -13.63
N ALA A 150 -15.54 -8.73 -14.53
CA ALA A 150 -16.75 -8.75 -15.35
C ALA A 150 -18.01 -8.95 -14.50
N GLU A 151 -17.93 -9.86 -13.52
CA GLU A 151 -19.00 -10.10 -12.54
C GLU A 151 -19.37 -8.81 -11.79
N LEU A 152 -18.37 -8.16 -11.17
CA LEU A 152 -18.57 -6.90 -10.43
C LEU A 152 -19.07 -5.74 -11.32
N ALA A 153 -18.68 -5.73 -12.60
CA ALA A 153 -19.08 -4.69 -13.54
C ALA A 153 -20.49 -4.91 -14.13
N THR A 154 -21.07 -6.09 -13.96
CA THR A 154 -22.42 -6.40 -14.47
C THR A 154 -23.48 -5.63 -13.68
N ASP A 155 -23.29 -5.51 -12.36
CA ASP A 155 -24.22 -4.82 -11.46
C ASP A 155 -23.69 -3.41 -11.10
N PRO A 156 -24.38 -2.33 -11.52
CA PRO A 156 -23.99 -0.96 -11.19
C PRO A 156 -23.94 -0.69 -9.68
N GLU A 157 -24.81 -1.30 -8.88
CA GLU A 157 -24.86 -1.10 -7.44
C GLU A 157 -23.65 -1.75 -6.76
N GLN A 158 -23.27 -2.96 -7.20
CA GLN A 158 -22.05 -3.61 -6.72
C GLN A 158 -20.80 -2.81 -7.06
N PHE A 159 -20.69 -2.32 -8.30
CA PHE A 159 -19.56 -1.49 -8.73
C PHE A 159 -19.47 -0.20 -7.89
N THR A 160 -20.57 0.54 -7.76
CA THR A 160 -20.58 1.81 -7.02
C THR A 160 -20.37 1.59 -5.52
N GLY A 161 -20.92 0.52 -4.95
CA GLY A 161 -20.68 0.10 -3.56
C GLY A 161 -19.21 -0.21 -3.30
N LEU A 162 -18.56 -0.97 -4.19
CA LEU A 162 -17.13 -1.27 -4.15
C LEU A 162 -16.29 0.01 -4.21
N VAL A 163 -16.59 0.91 -5.14
CA VAL A 163 -15.89 2.21 -5.26
C VAL A 163 -16.03 3.02 -3.97
N LYS A 164 -17.25 3.13 -3.42
CA LYS A 164 -17.54 3.83 -2.16
C LYS A 164 -16.75 3.25 -1.00
N GLU A 165 -16.71 1.92 -0.86
CA GLU A 165 -15.95 1.26 0.20
C GLU A 165 -14.44 1.52 0.05
N HIS A 166 -13.90 1.33 -1.16
CA HIS A 166 -12.46 1.33 -1.36
C HIS A 166 -11.85 2.72 -1.36
N ILE A 167 -12.52 3.73 -1.94
CA ILE A 167 -12.00 5.10 -2.00
C ILE A 167 -11.75 5.69 -0.60
N ASP A 168 -12.45 5.17 0.42
CA ASP A 168 -12.32 5.61 1.81
C ASP A 168 -11.22 4.91 2.62
N LYS A 169 -10.73 3.74 2.19
CA LYS A 169 -9.79 2.91 2.97
C LYS A 169 -8.51 3.63 3.41
N ASN A 170 -7.82 4.31 2.50
CA ASN A 170 -6.58 5.03 2.77
C ASN A 170 -6.27 6.04 1.64
N PRO A 171 -5.25 6.91 1.77
CA PRO A 171 -4.87 7.87 0.73
C PRO A 171 -4.53 7.25 -0.63
N THR A 172 -3.80 6.12 -0.66
CA THR A 172 -3.45 5.44 -1.91
C THR A 172 -4.68 4.94 -2.65
N ASN A 173 -5.64 4.36 -1.93
CA ASN A 173 -6.91 3.96 -2.54
C ASN A 173 -7.67 5.17 -3.09
N PHE A 174 -7.74 6.27 -2.35
CA PHE A 174 -8.38 7.50 -2.83
C PHE A 174 -7.77 7.96 -4.16
N GLU A 175 -6.44 8.01 -4.22
CA GLU A 175 -5.72 8.43 -5.43
C GLU A 175 -5.96 7.51 -6.62
N ILE A 176 -5.81 6.20 -6.44
CA ILE A 176 -5.94 5.21 -7.52
C ILE A 176 -7.37 5.13 -8.05
N PHE A 177 -8.38 5.12 -7.17
CA PHE A 177 -9.79 5.07 -7.60
C PHE A 177 -10.21 6.36 -8.31
N SER A 178 -9.83 7.52 -7.77
CA SER A 178 -10.11 8.80 -8.42
C SER A 178 -9.44 8.89 -9.78
N PHE A 179 -8.17 8.46 -9.88
CA PHE A 179 -7.45 8.39 -11.15
C PHE A 179 -8.19 7.53 -12.17
N ALA A 180 -8.58 6.31 -11.79
CA ALA A 180 -9.24 5.37 -12.69
C ALA A 180 -10.57 5.90 -13.20
N LEU A 181 -11.40 6.48 -12.32
CA LEU A 181 -12.70 7.04 -12.67
C LEU A 181 -12.57 8.25 -13.60
N ILE A 182 -11.68 9.20 -13.26
CA ILE A 182 -11.43 10.39 -14.09
C ILE A 182 -10.90 9.96 -15.45
N LYS A 183 -9.94 9.03 -15.49
CA LYS A 183 -9.35 8.56 -16.74
C LYS A 183 -10.41 7.98 -17.67
N VAL A 184 -11.23 7.04 -17.19
CA VAL A 184 -12.27 6.42 -18.02
C VAL A 184 -13.30 7.46 -18.45
N HIS A 185 -13.72 8.35 -17.56
CA HIS A 185 -14.64 9.43 -17.89
C HIS A 185 -14.11 10.35 -19.00
N LEU A 186 -12.85 10.82 -18.88
CA LEU A 186 -12.23 11.71 -19.86
C LEU A 186 -12.05 11.03 -21.22
N GLU A 187 -11.70 9.74 -21.25
CA GLU A 187 -11.54 8.97 -22.49
C GLU A 187 -12.85 8.89 -23.30
N LYS A 188 -14.04 8.99 -22.67
CA LYS A 188 -15.34 9.08 -23.36
C LYS A 188 -15.47 10.34 -24.22
N PHE A 189 -14.73 11.40 -23.88
CA PHE A 189 -14.72 12.67 -24.62
C PHE A 189 -13.51 12.78 -25.55
N ALA A 190 -12.92 11.65 -25.96
CA ALA A 190 -11.71 11.59 -26.77
C ALA A 190 -10.50 12.34 -26.18
N CYS A 191 -10.52 12.59 -24.86
CA CYS A 191 -9.39 13.15 -24.15
C CYS A 191 -8.32 12.08 -23.93
N LYS A 192 -7.10 12.34 -24.40
CA LYS A 192 -5.95 11.47 -24.13
C LYS A 192 -5.42 11.80 -22.75
N VAL A 193 -5.38 10.78 -21.91
CA VAL A 193 -4.93 10.88 -20.52
C VAL A 193 -3.58 10.22 -20.36
N TYR A 194 -2.62 10.97 -19.82
CA TYR A 194 -1.28 10.52 -19.50
C TYR A 194 -1.15 10.44 -17.97
N ARG A 195 -0.70 9.28 -17.46
CA ARG A 195 -0.31 9.13 -16.04
C ARG A 195 1.12 9.61 -15.92
N ASP A 196 1.34 10.69 -15.18
CA ASP A 196 2.70 11.08 -14.83
C ASP A 196 3.21 10.11 -13.76
N THR A 197 4.31 9.43 -14.08
CA THR A 197 4.83 8.35 -13.25
C THR A 197 5.56 8.91 -12.03
N ARG A 198 5.18 8.47 -10.81
CA ARG A 198 5.91 8.58 -9.52
C ARG A 198 7.41 8.16 -9.49
N THR A 199 8.05 7.93 -10.64
CA THR A 199 9.44 7.48 -10.77
C THR A 199 10.28 8.52 -11.51
N SER A 200 10.59 9.64 -10.85
CA SER A 200 11.85 10.40 -11.02
C SER A 200 11.84 11.62 -10.10
N ALA A 201 13.01 12.20 -9.84
CA ALA A 201 13.23 13.44 -9.10
C ALA A 201 12.58 14.71 -9.74
N PHE A 202 11.61 14.52 -10.63
CA PHE A 202 10.86 15.54 -11.38
C PHE A 202 9.34 15.43 -11.17
N ASP A 203 8.87 14.57 -10.26
CA ASP A 203 7.46 14.48 -9.89
C ASP A 203 7.05 15.75 -9.15
N LYS A 204 6.52 16.71 -9.90
CA LYS A 204 5.96 17.96 -9.37
C LYS A 204 4.51 17.77 -8.90
N GLY A 205 4.16 16.60 -8.34
CA GLY A 205 2.83 16.33 -7.79
C GLY A 205 1.71 16.25 -8.83
N VAL A 206 2.02 15.87 -10.07
CA VAL A 206 1.03 15.72 -11.16
C VAL A 206 0.58 14.28 -11.23
N ASP A 207 -0.73 14.04 -11.12
CA ASP A 207 -1.30 12.69 -11.24
C ASP A 207 -1.81 12.39 -12.64
N ILE A 208 -2.36 13.39 -13.31
CA ILE A 208 -2.98 13.27 -14.62
C ILE A 208 -2.58 14.47 -15.47
N THR A 209 -2.09 14.21 -16.68
CA THR A 209 -1.94 15.24 -17.72
C THR A 209 -2.82 14.88 -18.90
N THR A 210 -3.44 15.88 -19.52
CA THR A 210 -4.29 15.71 -20.71
C THR A 210 -3.66 16.31 -21.95
N ASN A 211 -4.08 15.86 -23.14
CA ASN A 211 -3.67 16.49 -24.41
C ASN A 211 -4.22 17.91 -24.62
N PHE A 212 -5.08 18.41 -23.72
CA PHE A 212 -5.59 19.78 -23.72
C PHE A 212 -4.80 20.72 -22.79
N GLY A 213 -3.71 20.24 -22.18
CA GLY A 213 -2.89 21.05 -21.27
C GLY A 213 -3.43 21.14 -19.84
N VAL A 214 -4.59 20.54 -19.56
CA VAL A 214 -5.16 20.45 -18.20
C VAL A 214 -4.43 19.35 -17.42
N VAL A 215 -4.09 19.65 -16.17
CA VAL A 215 -3.44 18.76 -15.21
C VAL A 215 -4.28 18.56 -13.97
N TYR A 216 -4.23 17.35 -13.42
CA TYR A 216 -4.89 17.00 -12.17
C TYR A 216 -3.85 16.60 -11.12
N GLN A 217 -4.05 17.08 -9.90
CA GLN A 217 -3.38 16.58 -8.70
C GLN A 217 -4.43 15.96 -7.77
N ILE A 218 -4.24 14.70 -7.39
CA ILE A 218 -5.18 13.95 -6.56
C ILE A 218 -4.58 13.80 -5.17
N LYS A 219 -5.30 14.26 -4.16
CA LYS A 219 -4.81 14.23 -2.78
C LYS A 219 -5.96 14.06 -1.80
N LYS A 220 -5.88 13.05 -0.93
CA LYS A 220 -6.90 12.82 0.10
C LYS A 220 -6.79 13.88 1.22
N LEU A 221 -7.32 15.08 0.96
CA LEU A 221 -7.32 16.23 1.87
C LEU A 221 -8.72 16.76 2.13
N LYS A 222 -8.91 17.34 3.33
CA LYS A 222 -10.11 18.07 3.71
C LYS A 222 -9.78 19.54 3.89
N ILE A 223 -10.49 20.43 3.18
CA ILE A 223 -10.20 21.86 3.16
C ILE A 223 -11.37 22.64 3.78
N TYR A 224 -11.20 23.02 5.04
CA TYR A 224 -12.19 23.75 5.84
C TYR A 224 -11.64 25.02 6.49
N SER A 225 -10.45 25.45 6.09
CA SER A 225 -9.86 26.69 6.57
C SER A 225 -9.04 27.35 5.48
N LYS A 226 -8.86 28.67 5.61
CA LYS A 226 -8.03 29.45 4.70
C LYS A 226 -6.59 28.95 4.70
N ASN A 227 -6.04 28.66 5.88
CA ASN A 227 -4.67 28.13 6.00
C ASN A 227 -4.48 26.81 5.24
N ALA A 228 -5.48 25.93 5.25
CA ALA A 228 -5.42 24.68 4.47
C ALA A 228 -5.46 24.97 2.95
N ALA A 229 -6.33 25.88 2.52
CA ALA A 229 -6.40 26.29 1.11
C ALA A 229 -5.11 26.99 0.64
N ASP A 230 -4.57 27.90 1.44
CA ASP A 230 -3.30 28.60 1.20
C ASP A 230 -2.13 27.61 1.08
N SER A 231 -2.09 26.60 1.96
CA SER A 231 -1.06 25.55 1.91
C SER A 231 -1.15 24.74 0.62
N VAL A 232 -2.36 24.37 0.20
CA VAL A 232 -2.56 23.65 -1.08
C VAL A 232 -2.13 24.53 -2.24
N TYR A 233 -2.57 25.79 -2.29
CA TYR A 233 -2.20 26.70 -3.37
C TYR A 233 -0.69 27.00 -3.41
N ALA A 234 -0.04 27.10 -2.25
CA ALA A 234 1.41 27.24 -2.16
C ALA A 234 2.14 26.01 -2.74
N GLU A 235 1.66 24.80 -2.44
CA GLU A 235 2.17 23.57 -3.03
C GLU A 235 1.98 23.57 -4.55
N LEU A 236 0.81 23.95 -5.04
CA LEU A 236 0.54 24.06 -6.48
C LEU A 236 1.50 25.03 -7.19
N LYS A 237 1.83 26.17 -6.57
CA LYS A 237 2.80 27.12 -7.15
C LYS A 237 4.23 26.59 -7.23
N VAL A 238 4.60 25.65 -6.35
CA VAL A 238 5.91 24.97 -6.41
C VAL A 238 5.88 23.89 -7.50
N ASN A 239 4.73 23.25 -7.65
CA ASN A 239 4.52 22.10 -8.51
C ASN A 239 4.28 22.46 -9.99
N PHE A 240 3.62 23.58 -10.26
CA PHE A 240 3.22 23.95 -11.61
C PHE A 240 3.91 25.24 -12.05
N ASP A 241 4.13 25.38 -13.36
CA ASP A 241 4.56 26.66 -13.92
C ASP A 241 3.45 27.72 -13.70
N SER A 242 3.85 28.99 -13.65
CA SER A 242 2.93 30.09 -13.37
C SER A 242 1.85 30.22 -14.46
N GLU A 243 2.20 29.92 -15.71
CA GLU A 243 1.30 30.02 -16.86
C GLU A 243 0.12 29.03 -16.72
N ARG A 244 0.36 27.75 -16.40
CA ARG A 244 -0.73 26.77 -16.21
C ARG A 244 -1.70 27.16 -15.10
N LEU A 245 -1.21 27.73 -14.00
CA LEU A 245 -2.06 28.22 -12.92
C LEU A 245 -2.86 29.44 -13.37
N HIS A 246 -2.23 30.40 -14.06
CA HIS A 246 -2.92 31.58 -14.56
C HIS A 246 -3.99 31.26 -15.60
N ASP A 247 -3.75 30.26 -16.45
CA ASP A 247 -4.69 29.80 -17.48
C ASP A 247 -5.87 28.98 -16.92
N GLY A 248 -5.83 28.61 -15.64
CA GLY A 248 -6.87 27.80 -15.01
C GLY A 248 -6.81 26.32 -15.38
N ASN A 249 -5.65 25.84 -15.82
CA ASN A 249 -5.45 24.48 -16.30
C ASN A 249 -5.12 23.47 -15.19
N VAL A 250 -5.27 23.85 -13.92
CA VAL A 250 -4.97 23.00 -12.75
C VAL A 250 -6.26 22.63 -12.02
N ILE A 251 -6.51 21.32 -11.91
CA ILE A 251 -7.63 20.75 -11.18
C ILE A 251 -7.09 19.96 -9.99
N ILE A 252 -7.59 20.23 -8.79
CA ILE A 252 -7.32 19.39 -7.63
C ILE A 252 -8.47 18.44 -7.35
N VAL A 253 -8.15 17.18 -7.06
CA VAL A 253 -9.13 16.18 -6.63
C VAL A 253 -8.90 15.90 -5.16
N ILE A 254 -9.91 16.19 -4.32
CA ILE A 254 -9.78 16.24 -2.86
C ILE A 254 -10.90 15.47 -2.16
N ASP A 255 -10.66 15.03 -0.92
CA ASP A 255 -11.63 14.25 -0.15
C ASP A 255 -12.87 15.11 0.13
N ASP A 256 -12.67 16.31 0.67
CA ASP A 256 -13.77 17.22 0.99
C ASP A 256 -13.34 18.70 1.02
N ILE A 257 -14.28 19.61 0.75
CA ILE A 257 -14.04 21.05 0.73
C ILE A 257 -15.31 21.84 1.03
N SER A 258 -15.20 22.88 1.87
CA SER A 258 -16.33 23.79 2.08
C SER A 258 -16.59 24.65 0.83
N LYS A 259 -17.84 25.08 0.65
CA LYS A 259 -18.22 25.98 -0.46
C LYS A 259 -17.40 27.27 -0.48
N GLU A 260 -17.11 27.82 0.70
CA GLU A 260 -16.28 29.02 0.87
C GLU A 260 -14.88 28.82 0.29
N PHE A 261 -14.18 27.75 0.68
CA PHE A 261 -12.81 27.51 0.22
C PHE A 261 -12.75 26.96 -1.21
N LYS A 262 -13.82 26.33 -1.70
CA LYS A 262 -13.95 26.00 -3.12
C LYS A 262 -13.97 27.26 -3.98
N ASN A 263 -14.77 28.26 -3.60
CA ASN A 263 -14.80 29.55 -4.30
C ASN A 263 -13.46 30.28 -4.18
N TYR A 264 -12.84 30.24 -3.00
CA TYR A 264 -11.51 30.82 -2.81
C TYR A 264 -10.48 30.24 -3.79
N LEU A 265 -10.42 28.93 -3.98
CA LEU A 265 -9.50 28.32 -4.95
C LEU A 265 -9.85 28.67 -6.41
N ILE A 266 -11.15 28.79 -6.74
CA ILE A 266 -11.59 29.24 -8.07
C ILE A 266 -11.12 30.66 -8.36
N ASP A 267 -11.17 31.56 -7.38
CA ASP A 267 -10.65 32.93 -7.50
C ASP A 267 -9.14 32.93 -7.77
N MET A 268 -8.43 31.91 -7.29
CA MET A 268 -7.02 31.65 -7.57
C MET A 268 -6.78 30.85 -8.86
N LYS A 269 -7.79 30.68 -9.70
CA LYS A 269 -7.75 29.89 -10.95
C LYS A 269 -7.46 28.40 -10.76
N VAL A 270 -7.79 27.84 -9.60
CA VAL A 270 -7.68 26.41 -9.33
C VAL A 270 -9.07 25.81 -9.17
N GLN A 271 -9.40 24.87 -10.05
CA GLN A 271 -10.65 24.11 -9.97
C GLN A 271 -10.51 22.96 -8.97
N SER A 272 -11.61 22.57 -8.33
CA SER A 272 -11.61 21.43 -7.40
C SER A 272 -12.77 20.47 -7.63
N ILE A 273 -12.45 19.18 -7.58
CA ILE A 273 -13.38 18.04 -7.66
C ILE A 273 -13.35 17.34 -6.30
N SER A 274 -14.49 17.24 -5.63
CA SER A 274 -14.60 16.56 -4.35
C SER A 274 -14.77 15.05 -4.53
N LYS A 275 -14.55 14.26 -3.46
CA LYS A 275 -14.91 12.83 -3.45
C LYS A 275 -16.37 12.60 -3.84
N GLY A 276 -17.28 13.47 -3.38
CA GLY A 276 -18.69 13.38 -3.74
C GLY A 276 -18.91 13.51 -5.24
N ASP A 277 -18.16 14.37 -5.92
CA ASP A 277 -18.20 14.50 -7.37
C ASP A 277 -17.62 13.26 -8.06
N ILE A 278 -16.52 12.69 -7.54
CA ILE A 278 -15.94 11.43 -8.04
C ILE A 278 -16.92 10.26 -7.92
N LEU A 279 -17.65 10.17 -6.81
CA LEU A 279 -18.65 9.11 -6.61
C LEU A 279 -19.84 9.27 -7.57
N LYS A 280 -20.27 10.50 -7.86
CA LYS A 280 -21.28 10.76 -8.90
C LYS A 280 -20.79 10.37 -10.29
N LEU A 281 -19.50 10.60 -10.60
CA LEU A 281 -18.92 10.11 -11.87
C LEU A 281 -18.99 8.58 -11.95
N ALA A 282 -18.75 7.87 -10.84
CA ALA A 282 -18.87 6.41 -10.80
C ALA A 282 -20.30 5.92 -11.08
N GLU A 283 -21.32 6.67 -10.64
CA GLU A 283 -22.74 6.38 -10.87
C GLU A 283 -23.18 6.64 -12.32
N GLN A 284 -22.40 7.37 -13.13
CA GLN A 284 -22.71 7.70 -14.53
C GLN A 284 -22.20 6.67 -15.55
N PHE A 285 -21.53 5.61 -15.12
CA PHE A 285 -21.08 4.54 -16.03
C PHE A 285 -22.23 3.57 -16.30
N ASP A 286 -22.94 3.82 -17.41
CA ASP A 286 -24.13 3.07 -17.82
C ASP A 286 -23.79 1.63 -18.26
N ASP A 287 -22.71 1.45 -19.02
CA ASP A 287 -22.30 0.15 -19.55
C ASP A 287 -21.28 -0.56 -18.65
N GLY A 288 -21.29 -1.90 -18.72
CA GLY A 288 -20.38 -2.75 -17.96
C GLY A 288 -18.93 -2.70 -18.47
N GLU A 289 -18.68 -2.26 -19.70
CA GLU A 289 -17.33 -2.20 -20.26
C GLU A 289 -16.52 -1.09 -19.58
N ASP A 290 -17.10 0.09 -19.43
CA ASP A 290 -16.51 1.21 -18.69
C ASP A 290 -16.23 0.84 -17.23
N ARG A 291 -17.20 0.22 -16.54
CA ARG A 291 -17.03 -0.25 -15.15
C ARG A 291 -15.90 -1.28 -15.05
N GLN A 292 -15.86 -2.26 -15.95
CA GLN A 292 -14.80 -3.27 -15.98
C GLN A 292 -13.43 -2.64 -16.27
N LYS A 293 -13.39 -1.63 -17.13
CA LYS A 293 -12.18 -0.86 -17.47
C LYS A 293 -11.65 -0.07 -16.28
N VAL A 294 -12.53 0.56 -15.49
CA VAL A 294 -12.15 1.20 -14.21
C VAL A 294 -11.49 0.19 -13.29
N LEU A 295 -12.14 -0.96 -13.04
CA LEU A 295 -11.60 -2.00 -12.15
C LEU A 295 -10.26 -2.55 -12.63
N ARG A 296 -10.07 -2.68 -13.95
CA ARG A 296 -8.79 -3.08 -14.54
C ARG A 296 -7.71 -2.04 -14.26
N ILE A 297 -7.98 -0.76 -14.50
CA ILE A 297 -7.03 0.33 -14.25
C ILE A 297 -6.66 0.39 -12.77
N VAL A 298 -7.63 0.24 -11.87
CA VAL A 298 -7.38 0.14 -10.43
C VAL A 298 -6.38 -0.98 -10.12
N TYR A 299 -6.63 -2.19 -10.61
CA TYR A 299 -5.71 -3.31 -10.42
C TYR A 299 -4.31 -3.01 -10.97
N ASP A 300 -4.22 -2.47 -12.19
CA ASP A 300 -2.95 -2.18 -12.84
C ASP A 300 -2.11 -1.14 -12.07
N GLU A 301 -2.74 -0.09 -11.53
CA GLU A 301 -2.05 0.91 -10.70
C GLU A 301 -1.60 0.32 -9.35
N PHE A 302 -2.45 -0.48 -8.69
CA PHE A 302 -2.01 -1.21 -7.51
C PHE A 302 -0.88 -2.18 -7.83
N ARG A 303 -0.95 -2.89 -8.95
CA ARG A 303 0.13 -3.77 -9.40
C ARG A 303 1.41 -2.99 -9.61
N ARG A 304 1.37 -1.84 -10.29
CA ARG A 304 2.55 -1.00 -10.49
C ARG A 304 3.26 -0.61 -9.19
N GLU A 305 2.50 -0.29 -8.13
CA GLU A 305 3.07 0.12 -6.84
C GLU A 305 3.40 -1.08 -5.91
N TYR A 306 2.58 -2.13 -5.95
CA TYR A 306 2.57 -3.21 -4.97
C TYR A 306 3.13 -4.54 -5.49
N LEU A 307 3.44 -4.68 -6.78
CA LEU A 307 3.95 -5.93 -7.36
C LEU A 307 5.24 -6.39 -6.68
N SER A 308 5.29 -7.68 -6.34
CA SER A 308 6.49 -8.30 -5.83
C SER A 308 7.44 -8.73 -6.94
N VAL A 309 8.62 -8.11 -6.98
CA VAL A 309 9.64 -8.24 -8.04
C VAL A 309 10.56 -9.47 -7.92
N ILE A 310 10.27 -10.38 -7.00
CA ILE A 310 11.06 -11.60 -6.70
C ILE A 310 10.27 -12.84 -7.08
#